data_AF-A0A076HDJ9-F1
#
_entry.id   AF-A0A076HDJ9-F1
#
_cell.length_a   1.000
_cell.length_b   1.000
_cell.length_c   1.000
_cell.angle_alpha   90.00
_cell.angle_beta   90.00
_cell.angle_gamma   90.00
#
_symmetry.space_group_name_H-M   'P 1'
#
loop_
_entity.id
_entity.type
_entity.pdbx_description
1 polymer ?
#
loop_
_entity_poly.entity_id
_entity_poly.type
_entity_poly.pdbx_seq_one_letter_code
_entity_poly.pdbx_strand_id
1 'polypeptide(L)' 'MTNFRIVRDDSEEDAITRLRFGSYDEAYDELERFYAGLCCSDDRVEYSIKKVCSLP' A
#
# COMPACT_ATOMS: atom_id res chain seq x y z
N MET A 1 3.30 -18.36 3.67
CA MET A 1 2.84 -17.46 2.59
C MET A 1 3.48 -16.12 2.78
N THR A 2 4.14 -15.59 1.75
CA THR A 2 4.61 -14.21 1.78
C THR A 2 3.40 -13.32 1.61
N ASN A 3 3.16 -12.40 2.54
CA ASN A 3 2.11 -11.39 2.40
C ASN A 3 2.75 -10.03 2.20
N PHE A 4 2.13 -9.18 1.41
CA PHE A 4 2.51 -7.79 1.21
C PHE A 4 1.39 -6.87 1.67
N ARG A 5 1.76 -5.70 2.19
CA ARG A 5 0.85 -4.69 2.68
C ARG A 5 1.36 -3.32 2.29
N ILE A 6 0.46 -2.46 1.84
CA ILE A 6 0.75 -1.05 1.59
C ILE A 6 0.67 -0.32 2.95
N VAL A 7 1.66 0.51 3.25
CA VAL A 7 1.71 1.35 4.46
C VAL A 7 1.97 2.79 4.09
N ARG A 8 1.29 3.71 4.78
CA ARG A 8 1.53 5.16 4.71
C ARG A 8 2.62 5.55 5.68
N ASP A 9 3.44 6.53 5.31
CA ASP A 9 4.48 7.06 6.19
C ASP A 9 3.90 7.81 7.41
N ASP A 10 2.73 8.44 7.24
CA ASP A 10 2.02 9.16 8.30
C ASP A 10 1.37 8.24 9.36
N SER A 11 1.59 6.92 9.27
CA SER A 11 1.03 5.91 10.17
C SER A 11 -0.50 5.78 10.19
N GLU A 12 -1.20 6.49 9.30
CA GLU A 12 -2.65 6.35 9.10
C GLU A 12 -3.04 5.13 8.27
N GLU A 13 -4.30 4.71 8.40
CA GLU A 13 -4.87 3.57 7.70
C GLU A 13 -6.05 3.93 6.79
N ASP A 14 -6.01 3.47 5.53
CA ASP A 14 -7.01 3.72 4.51
C ASP A 14 -7.59 2.42 3.93
N ALA A 15 -8.44 2.56 2.92
CA ALA A 15 -8.92 1.44 2.13
C ALA A 15 -7.76 0.55 1.63
N ILE A 16 -6.72 1.13 1.01
CA ILE A 16 -5.61 0.35 0.42
C ILE A 16 -4.64 -0.20 1.45
N THR A 17 -4.40 0.48 2.57
CA THR A 17 -3.46 0.01 3.58
C THR A 17 -4.03 -1.14 4.41
N ARG A 18 -5.34 -1.37 4.38
CA ARG A 18 -5.99 -2.53 5.02
C ARG A 18 -5.97 -3.79 4.14
N LEU A 19 -5.60 -3.66 2.87
CA LEU A 19 -5.50 -4.79 1.95
C LEU A 19 -4.24 -5.63 2.22
N ARG A 20 -4.35 -6.91 1.91
CA ARG A 20 -3.23 -7.86 1.94
C ARG A 20 -3.10 -8.51 0.59
N PHE A 21 -1.88 -8.53 0.08
CA PHE A 21 -1.56 -9.02 -1.25
C PHE A 21 -0.68 -10.26 -1.15
N GLY A 22 -0.86 -11.20 -2.08
CA GLY A 22 -0.01 -12.40 -2.18
C GLY A 22 1.36 -12.10 -2.78
N SER A 23 1.43 -11.05 -3.61
CA SER A 23 2.63 -10.64 -4.34
C SER A 23 2.88 -9.14 -4.27
N TYR A 24 4.13 -8.74 -4.53
CA TYR A 24 4.50 -7.32 -4.63
C TYR A 24 3.80 -6.65 -5.81
N ASP A 25 3.68 -7.37 -6.94
CA ASP A 25 3.05 -6.89 -8.17
C ASP A 25 1.58 -6.50 -7.95
N GLU A 26 0.81 -7.36 -7.29
CA GLU A 26 -0.59 -7.06 -6.92
C GLU A 26 -0.70 -5.83 -6.01
N ALA A 27 0.22 -5.67 -5.06
CA ALA A 27 0.25 -4.49 -4.20
C ALA A 27 0.63 -3.22 -4.97
N TYR A 28 1.45 -3.35 -6.02
CA TYR A 28 1.89 -2.25 -6.86
C TYR A 28 0.77 -1.77 -7.79
N ASP A 29 0.06 -2.69 -8.43
CA ASP A 29 -1.08 -2.38 -9.31
C ASP A 29 -2.16 -1.57 -8.57
N GLU A 30 -2.52 -2.01 -7.35
CA GLU A 30 -3.52 -1.31 -6.54
C GLU A 30 -3.03 0.06 -6.05
N LEU A 31 -1.74 0.18 -5.74
CA LEU A 31 -1.13 1.44 -5.35
C LEU A 31 -1.09 2.44 -6.52
N GLU A 32 -0.73 1.98 -7.72
CA GLU A 32 -0.74 2.80 -8.94
C GLU A 32 -2.15 3.30 -9.25
N ARG A 33 -3.15 2.42 -9.16
CA ARG A 33 -4.57 2.77 -9.34
C ARG A 33 -5.03 3.82 -8.34
N PHE A 34 -4.60 3.73 -7.08
CA PHE A 34 -4.89 4.72 -6.06
C PHE A 34 -4.24 6.07 -6.38
N TYR A 35 -2.96 6.07 -6.78
CA TYR A 35 -2.27 7.28 -7.20
C TYR A 35 -2.86 7.92 -8.45
N ALA A 36 -3.39 7.14 -9.39
CA ALA A 36 -4.08 7.65 -10.57
C ALA A 36 -5.38 8.39 -10.20
N GLY A 37 -6.00 8.07 -9.06
CA GLY A 37 -7.17 8.76 -8.52
C GLY A 37 -6.84 10.00 -7.68
N LEU A 38 -5.60 10.17 -7.21
CA LEU A 38 -5.16 11.31 -6.41
C LEU A 38 -4.88 12.54 -7.29
N CYS A 39 -5.77 13.54 -7.20
CA CYS A 39 -5.63 14.80 -7.91
C CYS A 39 -4.41 15.60 -7.41
N CYS A 40 -3.75 16.32 -8.33
CA CYS A 40 -2.39 16.85 -8.19
C CYS A 40 -2.14 17.96 -7.14
N SER A 41 -3.05 18.23 -6.20
CA SER A 41 -2.95 19.37 -5.29
C SER A 41 -2.90 19.04 -3.80
N ASP A 42 -2.83 17.77 -3.41
CA ASP A 42 -2.75 17.37 -2.01
C ASP A 42 -1.31 17.05 -1.59
N ASP A 43 -0.96 17.39 -0.34
CA ASP A 43 0.29 17.04 0.33
C ASP A 43 0.45 15.51 0.26
N ARG A 44 1.28 15.04 -0.69
CA ARG A 44 1.25 13.62 -1.05
C ARG A 44 1.87 12.80 0.07
N VAL A 45 1.02 12.05 0.77
CA VAL A 45 1.50 11.03 1.71
C VAL A 45 2.26 9.97 0.93
N GLU A 46 3.47 9.64 1.40
CA GLU A 46 4.27 8.58 0.81
C GLU A 46 3.72 7.21 1.22
N TYR A 47 3.56 6.33 0.23
CA TYR A 47 3.12 4.96 0.42
C TYR A 47 4.27 4.00 0.08
N SER A 48 4.48 3.01 0.94
CA SER A 48 5.49 1.97 0.80
C SER A 48 4.86 0.58 0.84
N ILE A 49 5.34 -0.35 0.03
CA ILE A 49 4.93 -1.76 0.10
C ILE A 49 5.90 -2.50 1.03
N LYS A 50 5.37 -3.07 2.12
CA LYS A 50 6.15 -3.86 3.08
C LYS A 50 5.77 -5.32 2.99
N LYS A 51 6.79 -6.18 3.07
CA LYS A 51 6.63 -7.61 3.21
C LYS A 51 6.25 -7.92 4.66
N VAL A 52 5.05 -8.45 4.86
CA VAL A 52 4.58 -8.93 6.15
C VAL A 52 4.97 -10.40 6.26
N CYS A 53 6.17 -10.65 6.77
CA CYS A 53 6.49 -11.98 7.29
C CYS A 53 5.68 -12.16 8.58
N SER A 54 4.58 -12.90 8.51
CA SER A 54 4.03 -13.55 9.70
C SER A 54 5.07 -14.57 10.14
N LEU A 55 6.01 -14.13 10.97
CA LEU A 55 6.87 -15.03 11.74
C LEU A 55 5.94 -15.91 12.59
N PRO A 56 6.19 -17.24 12.64
CA PRO A 56 5.41 -18.15 13.46
C PRO A 56 5.56 -17.85 14.95
#